data_AF-A0A2A5A3G1-F1
#
_entry.id   AF-A0A2A5A3G1-F1
#
_cell.length_a   1.000
_cell.length_b   1.000
_cell.length_c   1.000
_cell.angle_alpha   90.00
_cell.angle_beta   90.00
_cell.angle_gamma   90.00
#
_symmetry.space_group_name_H-M   'P 1'
#
loop_
_entity.id
_entity.type
_entity.pdbx_description
1 polymer ?
#
loop_
_entity_poly.entity_id
_entity_poly.type
_entity_poly.pdbx_seq_one_letter_code
_entity_poly.pdbx_strand_id
1 'polypeptide(L)'
;MLDFIECEINAIDIASKLGVFAEKQIPFATAQTLTVLAARGKKKVEKGMDKEFNLRNTFSKRGIQTNRAEKKAWPNCFSEVGVHEKRDYLIDHILGGIRKGNSVHGRAVIGADFADSARGVSGKVKKGKRPSALVARSKKRRKRRGRKAFVAKHRVPSLPFIIKSKRGANDLVVQRMGAGRRDELQLLYAFNQQVKIKESFDFDGYVQRVVKEDAAEVFYELLTRAIMTAK
;
A
#
# COMPACT_ATOMS: atom_id res chain seq x y z
N MET A 1 11.34 -7.49 -79.53
CA MET A 1 10.86 -8.52 -78.57
C MET A 1 10.93 -7.89 -77.20
N LEU A 2 9.80 -7.75 -76.52
CA LEU A 2 9.74 -7.32 -75.13
C LEU A 2 9.72 -8.59 -74.28
N ASP A 3 10.79 -8.83 -73.53
CA ASP A 3 10.86 -9.93 -72.57
C ASP A 3 10.01 -9.56 -71.36
N PHE A 4 8.96 -10.35 -71.11
CA PHE A 4 8.18 -10.26 -69.89
C PHE A 4 8.77 -11.21 -68.86
N ILE A 5 9.01 -10.72 -67.64
CA ILE A 5 9.37 -11.55 -66.49
C ILE A 5 8.07 -11.92 -65.78
N GLU A 6 7.67 -13.19 -65.84
CA GLU A 6 6.58 -13.72 -65.01
C GLU A 6 7.07 -13.97 -63.59
N CYS A 7 6.47 -13.27 -62.63
CA CYS A 7 6.66 -13.50 -61.20
C CYS A 7 5.51 -14.37 -60.68
N GLU A 8 5.77 -15.65 -60.45
CA GLU A 8 4.81 -16.54 -59.78
C GLU A 8 5.08 -16.56 -58.28
N ILE A 9 4.00 -16.41 -57.49
CA ILE A 9 4.03 -16.55 -56.03
C ILE A 9 3.11 -17.70 -55.64
N ASN A 10 3.66 -18.69 -54.92
CA ASN A 10 2.85 -19.74 -54.31
C ASN A 10 2.15 -19.19 -53.05
N ALA A 11 0.95 -18.66 -53.24
CA ALA A 11 0.16 -18.06 -52.17
C ALA A 11 -0.18 -19.05 -51.03
N ILE A 12 -0.30 -20.35 -51.33
CA ILE A 12 -0.63 -21.39 -50.35
C ILE A 12 0.55 -21.63 -49.40
N ASP A 13 1.77 -21.70 -49.93
CA ASP A 13 2.98 -21.83 -49.11
C ASP A 13 3.24 -20.60 -48.25
N ILE A 14 2.90 -19.41 -48.74
CA ILE A 14 2.99 -18.18 -47.95
C ILE A 14 1.95 -18.20 -46.83
N ALA A 15 0.70 -18.58 -47.11
CA ALA A 15 -0.35 -18.64 -46.11
C ALA A 15 -0.03 -19.65 -45.00
N SER A 16 0.51 -20.83 -45.33
CA SER A 16 0.88 -21.85 -44.34
C SER A 16 2.04 -21.40 -43.45
N LYS A 17 3.08 -20.77 -44.03
CA LYS A 17 4.20 -20.18 -43.27
C LYS A 17 3.75 -19.03 -42.38
N LEU A 18 2.83 -18.19 -42.85
CA LEU A 18 2.23 -17.11 -42.05
C LEU A 18 1.41 -17.66 -40.86
N GLY A 19 0.70 -18.78 -41.04
CA GLY A 19 -0.04 -19.44 -39.97
C GLY A 19 0.86 -19.92 -38.82
N VAL A 20 1.89 -20.71 -39.15
CA VAL A 20 2.87 -21.22 -38.16
C VAL A 20 3.63 -20.07 -37.48
N PHE A 21 3.90 -19.00 -38.22
CA PHE A 21 4.52 -17.80 -37.70
C PHE A 21 3.60 -17.08 -36.70
N ALA A 22 2.34 -16.85 -37.07
CA ALA A 22 1.34 -16.21 -36.24
C ALA A 22 1.15 -16.96 -34.91
N GLU A 23 1.07 -18.29 -34.95
CA GLU A 23 0.95 -19.15 -33.77
C GLU A 23 2.11 -19.00 -32.77
N LYS A 24 3.32 -18.71 -33.25
CA LYS A 24 4.50 -18.60 -32.37
C LYS A 24 4.77 -17.16 -31.92
N GLN A 25 4.66 -16.20 -32.82
CA GLN A 25 5.10 -14.83 -32.56
C GLN A 25 4.03 -13.98 -31.89
N ILE A 26 2.75 -14.14 -32.23
CA ILE A 26 1.67 -13.36 -31.60
C ILE A 26 1.61 -13.65 -30.09
N PRO A 27 1.59 -14.91 -29.61
CA PRO A 27 1.55 -15.18 -28.18
C PRO A 27 2.79 -14.69 -27.43
N PHE A 28 3.96 -14.73 -28.08
CA PHE A 28 5.20 -14.23 -27.50
C PHE A 28 5.16 -12.71 -27.34
N ALA A 29 4.82 -12.00 -28.42
CA ALA A 29 4.68 -10.55 -28.43
C ALA A 29 3.64 -10.11 -27.40
N THR A 30 2.45 -10.72 -27.37
CA THR A 30 1.41 -10.33 -26.40
C THR A 30 1.85 -10.53 -24.95
N ALA A 31 2.45 -11.68 -24.60
CA ALA A 31 2.93 -11.91 -23.23
C ALA A 31 4.02 -10.89 -22.84
N GLN A 32 4.91 -10.56 -23.77
CA GLN A 32 5.95 -9.56 -23.53
C GLN A 32 5.35 -8.15 -23.39
N THR A 33 4.38 -7.78 -24.22
CA THR A 33 3.64 -6.52 -24.15
C THR A 33 2.97 -6.36 -22.80
N LEU A 34 2.17 -7.34 -22.36
CA LEU A 34 1.50 -7.30 -21.07
C LEU A 34 2.49 -7.14 -19.91
N THR A 35 3.62 -7.84 -19.97
CA THR A 35 4.69 -7.74 -18.97
C THR A 35 5.32 -6.34 -18.93
N VAL A 36 5.57 -5.74 -20.10
CA VAL A 36 6.13 -4.38 -20.20
C VAL A 36 5.11 -3.34 -19.70
N LEU A 37 3.85 -3.46 -20.09
CA LEU A 37 2.78 -2.58 -19.64
C LEU A 37 2.58 -2.65 -18.13
N ALA A 38 2.60 -3.84 -17.53
CA ALA A 38 2.54 -3.99 -16.07
C ALA A 38 3.73 -3.31 -15.38
N ALA A 39 4.94 -3.44 -15.92
CA ALA A 39 6.13 -2.76 -15.39
C ALA A 39 6.04 -1.22 -15.51
N ARG A 40 5.50 -0.70 -16.62
CA ARG A 40 5.23 0.74 -16.80
C ARG A 40 4.12 1.22 -15.85
N GLY A 41 3.04 0.45 -15.73
CA GLY A 41 1.93 0.69 -14.81
C GLY A 41 2.40 0.79 -13.36
N LYS A 42 3.20 -0.18 -12.90
CA LYS A 42 3.86 -0.12 -11.59
C LYS A 42 4.65 1.18 -11.38
N LYS A 43 5.48 1.59 -12.35
CA LYS A 43 6.24 2.85 -12.23
C LYS A 43 5.32 4.06 -12.15
N LYS A 44 4.21 4.07 -12.88
CA LYS A 44 3.21 5.16 -12.84
C LYS A 44 2.52 5.22 -11.48
N VAL A 45 2.09 4.08 -10.96
CA VAL A 45 1.52 3.93 -9.61
C VAL A 45 2.51 4.43 -8.56
N GLU A 46 3.78 4.00 -8.60
CA GLU A 46 4.82 4.44 -7.66
C GLU A 46 5.02 5.97 -7.67
N LYS A 47 4.91 6.62 -8.84
CA LYS A 47 4.93 8.08 -8.97
C LYS A 47 3.64 8.74 -8.46
N GLY A 48 2.48 8.12 -8.68
CA GLY A 48 1.19 8.57 -8.13
C GLY A 48 1.21 8.59 -6.60
N MET A 49 1.81 7.57 -5.99
CA MET A 49 1.96 7.49 -4.54
C MET A 49 2.71 8.69 -3.94
N ASP A 50 3.68 9.27 -4.64
CA ASP A 50 4.40 10.47 -4.17
C ASP A 50 3.52 11.71 -4.09
N LYS A 51 2.49 11.78 -4.92
CA LYS A 51 1.58 12.91 -4.98
C LYS A 51 0.51 12.81 -3.90
N GLU A 52 0.03 11.60 -3.64
CA GLU A 52 -1.14 11.37 -2.79
C GLU A 52 -0.77 11.04 -1.35
N PHE A 53 0.40 10.45 -1.13
CA PHE A 53 0.89 10.10 0.20
C PHE A 53 2.14 10.87 0.58
N ASN A 54 2.17 11.39 1.81
CA ASN A 54 3.41 11.86 2.41
C ASN A 54 4.23 10.66 2.91
N LEU A 55 5.00 10.06 1.99
CA LEU A 55 5.82 8.89 2.26
C LEU A 55 7.17 9.28 2.84
N ARG A 56 7.47 8.76 4.04
CA ARG A 56 8.76 8.98 4.69
C ARG A 56 9.90 8.13 4.13
N ASN A 57 9.58 7.01 3.48
CA ASN A 57 10.56 6.10 2.89
C ASN A 57 9.95 5.35 1.70
N THR A 58 10.76 4.55 1.02
CA THR A 58 10.36 3.77 -0.16
C THR A 58 9.67 2.44 0.17
N PHE A 59 9.35 2.17 1.45
CA PHE A 59 8.80 0.88 1.87
C PHE A 59 7.44 0.58 1.22
N SER A 60 6.55 1.56 1.17
CA SER A 60 5.23 1.45 0.54
C SER A 60 5.34 1.24 -0.97
N LYS A 61 6.22 2.01 -1.64
CA LYS A 61 6.46 1.91 -3.08
C LYS A 61 6.99 0.54 -3.50
N ARG A 62 7.97 0.02 -2.75
CA ARG A 62 8.48 -1.35 -2.92
C ARG A 62 7.42 -2.42 -2.66
N GLY A 63 6.25 -2.03 -2.16
CA GLY A 63 5.06 -2.84 -2.04
C GLY A 63 4.35 -3.14 -3.35
N ILE A 64 4.55 -2.32 -4.38
CA ILE A 64 3.93 -2.54 -5.68
C ILE A 64 4.75 -3.59 -6.44
N GLN A 65 4.08 -4.68 -6.82
CA GLN A 65 4.67 -5.81 -7.50
C GLN A 65 3.95 -6.09 -8.81
N THR A 66 4.62 -6.85 -9.67
CA THR A 66 4.11 -7.22 -10.97
C THR A 66 4.35 -8.70 -11.22
N ASN A 67 3.33 -9.42 -11.65
CA ASN A 67 3.47 -10.79 -12.13
C ASN A 67 3.54 -10.77 -13.66
N ARG A 68 4.55 -11.44 -14.22
CA ARG A 68 4.77 -11.46 -15.68
C ARG A 68 3.71 -12.32 -16.36
N ALA A 69 3.34 -11.96 -17.59
CA ALA A 69 2.51 -12.82 -18.41
C ALA A 69 3.33 -13.97 -18.99
N GLU A 70 2.73 -15.16 -19.02
CA GLU A 70 3.34 -16.35 -19.62
C GLU A 70 2.77 -16.59 -21.02
N LYS A 71 3.66 -16.86 -21.99
CA LYS A 71 3.27 -17.23 -23.36
C LYS A 71 2.39 -18.49 -23.39
N LYS A 72 2.61 -19.44 -22.47
CA LYS A 72 1.86 -20.70 -22.38
C LYS A 72 0.38 -20.50 -22.04
N ALA A 73 0.02 -19.36 -21.46
CA ALA A 73 -1.35 -19.03 -21.08
C ALA A 73 -2.17 -18.46 -22.26
N TRP A 74 -1.59 -18.32 -23.45
CA TRP A 74 -2.32 -17.86 -24.64
C TRP A 74 -3.50 -18.78 -24.98
N PRO A 75 -4.67 -18.23 -25.37
CA PRO A 75 -4.97 -16.81 -25.62
C PRO A 75 -5.30 -15.98 -24.37
N ASN A 76 -5.50 -16.62 -23.22
CA ASN A 76 -5.90 -15.98 -21.96
C ASN A 76 -4.70 -15.51 -21.13
N CYS A 77 -3.66 -14.97 -21.76
CA CYS A 77 -2.50 -14.45 -21.05
C CYS A 77 -2.86 -13.15 -20.32
N PHE A 78 -2.41 -13.01 -19.09
CA PHE A 78 -2.60 -11.79 -18.30
C PHE A 78 -1.32 -11.47 -17.51
N SER A 79 -1.15 -10.21 -17.16
CA SER A 79 -0.11 -9.74 -16.26
C SER A 79 -0.77 -8.91 -15.17
N GLU A 80 -0.29 -9.04 -13.95
CA GLU A 80 -0.91 -8.40 -12.79
C GLU A 80 0.01 -7.30 -12.25
N VAL A 81 -0.61 -6.22 -11.79
CA VAL A 81 0.04 -5.21 -10.95
C VAL A 81 -0.71 -5.20 -9.63
N GLY A 82 0.00 -5.45 -8.53
CA GLY A 82 -0.64 -5.67 -7.24
C GLY A 82 0.15 -5.11 -6.07
N VAL A 83 -0.49 -5.12 -4.91
CA VAL A 83 0.11 -4.74 -3.63
C VAL A 83 0.54 -6.01 -2.90
N HIS A 84 1.80 -6.06 -2.49
CA HIS A 84 2.30 -7.16 -1.67
C HIS A 84 1.59 -7.20 -0.30
N GLU A 85 1.21 -8.40 0.15
CA GLU A 85 0.47 -8.69 1.39
C GLU A 85 0.93 -7.93 2.65
N LYS A 86 2.25 -7.85 2.93
CA LYS A 86 2.81 -7.08 4.06
C LYS A 86 2.49 -5.57 4.03
N ARG A 87 1.93 -5.06 2.93
CA ARG A 87 1.48 -3.69 2.75
C ARG A 87 -0.04 -3.62 2.56
N ASP A 88 -0.77 -4.53 3.21
CA ASP A 88 -2.25 -4.58 3.23
C ASP A 88 -2.92 -3.22 3.48
N TYR A 89 -2.29 -2.33 4.25
CA TYR A 89 -2.78 -1.00 4.52
C TYR A 89 -2.93 -0.12 3.28
N LEU A 90 -2.20 -0.40 2.20
CA LEU A 90 -2.40 0.30 0.93
C LEU A 90 -3.71 -0.11 0.27
N ILE A 91 -4.13 -1.36 0.42
CA ILE A 91 -5.41 -1.85 -0.12
C ILE A 91 -6.57 -1.06 0.49
N ASP A 92 -6.49 -0.73 1.78
CA ASP A 92 -7.50 0.12 2.44
C ASP A 92 -7.61 1.52 1.81
N HIS A 93 -6.51 2.05 1.27
CA HIS A 93 -6.51 3.35 0.60
C HIS A 93 -6.96 3.27 -0.87
N ILE A 94 -6.89 2.09 -1.47
CA ILE A 94 -7.34 1.83 -2.84
C ILE A 94 -8.85 1.55 -2.86
N LEU A 95 -9.31 0.62 -2.02
CA LEU A 95 -10.73 0.23 -2.01
C LEU A 95 -11.57 1.07 -1.04
N GLY A 96 -10.92 1.80 -0.13
CA GLY A 96 -11.58 2.38 1.03
C GLY A 96 -12.11 1.30 1.98
N GLY A 97 -12.93 1.73 2.94
CA GLY A 97 -13.74 0.82 3.75
C GLY A 97 -13.55 1.01 5.26
N ILE A 98 -13.89 -0.03 6.01
CA ILE A 98 -13.86 -0.01 7.47
C ILE A 98 -12.84 -1.04 7.97
N ARG A 99 -11.74 -0.56 8.55
CA ARG A 99 -10.75 -1.45 9.16
C ARG A 99 -11.06 -1.63 10.65
N LYS A 100 -11.35 -2.87 11.03
CA LYS A 100 -11.57 -3.26 12.43
C LYS A 100 -10.23 -3.51 13.11
N GLY A 101 -10.12 -3.18 14.40
CA GLY A 101 -8.95 -3.50 15.19
C GLY A 101 -8.94 -4.97 15.61
N ASN A 102 -7.81 -5.66 15.44
CA ASN A 102 -7.67 -7.08 15.80
C ASN A 102 -7.46 -7.33 17.30
N SER A 103 -7.60 -6.32 18.15
CA SER A 103 -7.28 -6.42 19.58
C SER A 103 -8.42 -5.92 20.45
N VAL A 104 -8.44 -6.37 21.71
CA VAL A 104 -9.42 -5.99 22.75
C VAL A 104 -9.64 -4.47 22.84
N HIS A 105 -8.58 -3.69 22.59
CA HIS A 105 -8.66 -2.22 22.68
C HIS A 105 -8.91 -1.54 21.34
N GLY A 106 -8.82 -2.21 20.18
CA GLY A 106 -8.98 -1.58 18.86
C GLY A 106 -7.71 -0.91 18.30
N ARG A 107 -7.85 0.05 17.38
CA ARG A 107 -6.75 0.82 16.76
C ARG A 107 -6.52 2.14 17.50
N ALA A 108 -5.27 2.44 17.80
CA ALA A 108 -4.87 3.64 18.52
C ALA A 108 -4.75 4.85 17.58
N VAL A 109 -5.51 5.90 17.86
CA VAL A 109 -5.37 7.24 17.28
C VAL A 109 -4.67 8.12 18.31
N ILE A 110 -3.60 8.79 17.89
CA ILE A 110 -2.84 9.68 18.79
C ILE A 110 -3.56 11.01 18.94
N GLY A 111 -3.65 11.53 20.16
CA GLY A 111 -4.19 12.88 20.40
C GLY A 111 -3.30 13.94 19.76
N ALA A 112 -3.90 14.99 19.19
CA ALA A 112 -3.19 16.04 18.46
C ALA A 112 -2.10 16.69 19.32
N ASP A 113 -2.46 17.16 20.52
CA ASP A 113 -1.55 17.85 21.45
C ASP A 113 -0.40 16.95 21.96
N PHE A 114 -0.60 15.64 21.93
CA PHE A 114 0.42 14.68 22.33
C PHE A 114 1.33 14.27 21.16
N ALA A 115 0.88 14.41 19.92
CA ALA A 115 1.53 13.87 18.74
C ALA A 115 2.97 14.38 18.58
N ASP A 116 3.19 15.67 18.77
CA ASP A 116 4.49 16.32 18.60
C ASP A 116 5.50 15.84 19.65
N SER A 117 5.08 15.72 20.91
CA SER A 117 5.95 15.25 21.99
C SER A 117 6.24 13.73 21.89
N ALA A 118 5.27 12.97 21.39
CA ALA A 118 5.30 11.52 21.32
C ALA A 118 6.16 11.01 20.16
N ARG A 119 6.20 11.75 19.05
CA ARG A 119 6.99 11.42 17.87
C ARG A 119 8.43 11.89 18.05
N GLY A 120 9.38 11.15 17.48
CA GLY A 120 10.77 11.61 17.34
C GLY A 120 10.97 12.42 16.06
N VAL A 121 12.21 12.86 15.80
CA VAL A 121 12.63 13.45 14.51
C VAL A 121 12.23 12.56 13.33
N SER A 122 12.19 11.26 13.57
CA SER A 122 11.76 10.26 12.60
C SER A 122 10.23 10.14 12.40
N GLY A 123 9.41 10.96 13.04
CA GLY A 123 7.94 10.80 13.03
C GLY A 123 7.42 9.51 13.71
N LYS A 124 8.31 8.56 14.07
CA LYS A 124 7.96 7.35 14.81
C LYS A 124 7.64 7.72 16.25
N VAL A 125 6.60 7.08 16.79
CA VAL A 125 6.29 7.17 18.22
C VAL A 125 7.43 6.56 19.04
N LYS A 126 8.01 7.36 19.92
CA LYS A 126 9.09 6.97 20.85
C LYS A 126 8.65 5.75 21.67
N LYS A 127 9.54 4.77 21.91
CA LYS A 127 9.22 3.48 22.57
C LYS A 127 8.47 3.67 23.90
N GLY A 128 8.89 4.62 24.73
CA GLY A 128 8.26 4.91 26.02
C GLY A 128 6.93 5.67 25.96
N LYS A 129 6.56 6.18 24.78
CA LYS A 129 5.32 6.93 24.52
C LYS A 129 4.28 6.09 23.79
N ARG A 130 4.60 4.84 23.41
CA ARG A 130 3.66 3.91 22.79
C ARG A 130 2.54 3.52 23.77
N PRO A 131 1.33 3.22 23.29
CA PRO A 131 0.20 2.91 24.16
C PRO A 131 0.48 1.78 25.17
N SER A 132 1.06 0.67 24.70
CA SER A 132 1.41 -0.46 25.58
C SER A 132 2.39 -0.09 26.70
N ALA A 133 3.36 0.78 26.42
CA ALA A 133 4.32 1.26 27.41
C ALA A 133 3.67 2.20 28.43
N LEU A 134 2.78 3.09 27.99
CA LEU A 134 2.03 4.00 28.87
C LEU A 134 1.10 3.21 29.81
N VAL A 135 0.38 2.23 29.28
CA VAL A 135 -0.49 1.33 30.05
C VAL A 135 0.32 0.45 31.02
N ALA A 136 1.49 -0.06 30.61
CA ALA A 136 2.36 -0.83 31.50
C ALA A 136 2.91 0.02 32.67
N ARG A 137 3.29 1.28 32.40
CA ARG A 137 3.77 2.23 33.43
C ARG A 137 2.69 2.53 34.47
N SER A 138 1.45 2.72 34.02
CA SER A 138 0.32 2.97 34.92
C SER A 138 0.07 1.79 35.88
N LYS A 139 0.07 0.56 35.35
CA LYS A 139 -0.10 -0.68 36.13
C LYS A 139 1.02 -0.89 37.15
N LYS A 140 2.30 -0.72 36.76
CA LYS A 140 3.46 -0.93 37.65
C LYS A 140 3.48 0.00 38.86
N ARG A 141 3.16 1.29 38.70
CA ARG A 141 3.18 2.25 39.82
C ARG A 141 1.98 2.08 40.76
N ARG A 142 0.82 1.60 40.27
CA ARG A 142 -0.32 1.23 41.14
C ARG A 142 0.07 0.13 42.14
N LYS A 143 0.82 -0.89 41.71
CA LYS A 143 1.37 -1.93 42.61
C LYS A 143 2.34 -1.37 43.67
N ARG A 144 3.14 -0.34 43.34
CA ARG A 144 4.09 0.29 44.27
C ARG A 144 3.43 1.23 45.29
N ARG A 145 2.36 1.94 44.89
CA ARG A 145 1.61 2.84 45.80
C ARG A 145 0.87 2.11 46.91
N GLY A 146 0.43 0.87 46.69
CA GLY A 146 -0.13 0.03 47.76
C GLY A 146 0.88 -0.33 48.86
N ARG A 147 2.19 -0.08 48.65
CA ARG A 147 3.26 -0.43 49.60
C ARG A 147 3.94 0.75 50.30
N LYS A 148 3.70 2.00 49.89
CA LYS A 148 4.29 3.19 50.55
C LYS A 148 3.32 4.36 50.48
N ALA A 149 2.52 4.52 51.54
CA ALA A 149 1.51 5.58 51.65
C ALA A 149 2.08 6.97 52.04
N PHE A 150 3.39 7.14 52.23
CA PHE A 150 3.89 8.30 52.99
C PHE A 150 5.04 9.14 52.40
N VAL A 151 5.35 9.09 51.10
CA VAL A 151 6.45 9.95 50.58
C VAL A 151 6.12 10.66 49.25
N ALA A 152 6.30 11.99 49.32
CA ALA A 152 6.42 13.02 48.27
C ALA A 152 5.15 13.62 47.63
N LYS A 153 4.78 14.81 48.15
CA LYS A 153 3.91 15.86 47.57
C LYS A 153 4.56 16.61 46.39
N HIS A 154 5.31 15.94 45.50
CA HIS A 154 5.83 16.63 44.31
C HIS A 154 4.77 16.72 43.21
N ARG A 155 4.65 17.91 42.60
CA ARG A 155 3.81 18.28 41.43
C ARG A 155 4.24 17.54 40.15
N VAL A 156 4.44 16.23 40.23
CA VAL A 156 4.76 15.42 39.05
C VAL A 156 3.45 15.21 38.30
N PRO A 157 3.41 15.44 36.97
CA PRO A 157 2.23 15.13 36.17
C PRO A 157 1.79 13.71 36.46
N SER A 158 0.48 13.54 36.59
CA SER A 158 -0.11 12.25 36.94
C SER A 158 0.32 11.20 35.91
N LEU A 159 0.31 9.93 36.29
CA LEU A 159 0.58 8.88 35.32
C LEU A 159 -0.55 8.79 34.30
N PRO A 160 -0.25 8.33 33.08
CA PRO A 160 -1.28 7.94 32.13
C PRO A 160 -2.21 6.88 32.73
N PHE A 161 -3.50 6.94 32.44
CA PHE A 161 -4.47 5.92 32.81
C PHE A 161 -5.54 5.75 31.73
N ILE A 162 -6.23 4.61 31.76
CA ILE A 162 -7.29 4.31 30.80
C ILE A 162 -8.62 4.78 31.39
N ILE A 163 -9.39 5.53 30.61
CA ILE A 163 -10.78 5.85 30.87
C ILE A 163 -11.63 5.23 29.77
N LYS A 164 -12.76 4.63 30.13
CA LYS A 164 -13.79 4.24 29.15
C LYS A 164 -14.60 5.48 28.77
N SER A 165 -14.68 5.78 27.48
CA SER A 165 -15.58 6.85 27.04
C SER A 165 -17.02 6.50 27.39
N LYS A 166 -17.79 7.46 27.93
CA LYS A 166 -19.22 7.27 28.20
C LYS A 166 -20.07 7.29 26.92
N ARG A 167 -19.58 7.96 25.87
CA ARG A 167 -20.31 8.20 24.61
C ARG A 167 -19.86 7.30 23.46
N GLY A 168 -18.83 6.48 23.66
CA GLY A 168 -18.34 5.56 22.64
C GLY A 168 -17.72 4.32 23.27
N ALA A 169 -17.74 3.20 22.56
CA ALA A 169 -17.12 1.93 22.96
C ALA A 169 -15.56 1.97 22.96
N ASN A 170 -14.99 3.16 23.12
CA ASN A 170 -13.58 3.45 22.90
C ASN A 170 -12.88 3.66 24.24
N ASP A 171 -11.76 2.96 24.42
CA ASP A 171 -10.85 3.19 25.53
C ASP A 171 -9.99 4.43 25.20
N LEU A 172 -9.80 5.30 26.19
CA LEU A 172 -8.96 6.50 26.08
C LEU A 172 -7.77 6.37 27.01
N VAL A 173 -6.56 6.59 26.53
CA VAL A 173 -5.38 6.80 27.38
C VAL A 173 -5.21 8.30 27.58
N VAL A 174 -5.36 8.74 28.82
CA VAL A 174 -5.26 10.15 29.19
C VAL A 174 -4.22 10.35 30.29
N GLN A 175 -3.72 11.57 30.42
CA GLN A 175 -2.81 11.99 31.46
C GLN A 175 -3.26 13.33 32.05
N ARG A 176 -3.30 13.48 33.38
CA ARG A 176 -3.55 14.80 33.99
C ARG A 176 -2.30 15.66 33.94
N MET A 177 -2.49 16.91 33.55
CA MET A 177 -1.44 17.92 33.46
C MET A 177 -1.10 18.57 34.81
N GLY A 178 -1.86 18.28 35.87
CA GLY A 178 -1.56 18.73 37.22
C GLY A 178 -1.75 17.65 38.31
N ALA A 179 -1.64 18.09 39.57
CA ALA A 179 -1.68 17.22 40.76
C ALA A 179 -3.10 16.96 41.29
N GLY A 180 -4.05 17.83 40.98
CA GLY A 180 -5.43 17.80 41.42
C GLY A 180 -6.30 16.83 40.60
N ARG A 181 -7.39 16.36 41.24
CA ARG A 181 -8.38 15.48 40.59
C ARG A 181 -9.24 16.20 39.54
N ARG A 182 -9.31 17.53 39.60
CA ARG A 182 -10.08 18.39 38.70
C ARG A 182 -9.20 19.01 37.60
N ASP A 183 -7.90 18.74 37.62
CA ASP A 183 -6.96 19.29 36.66
C ASP A 183 -7.19 18.70 35.27
N GLU A 184 -6.81 19.48 34.26
CA GLU A 184 -7.01 19.18 32.85
C GLU A 184 -6.42 17.83 32.44
N LEU A 185 -7.18 17.10 31.63
CA LEU A 185 -6.79 15.81 31.06
C LEU A 185 -6.28 16.02 29.65
N GLN A 186 -5.00 15.72 29.43
CA GLN A 186 -4.44 15.59 28.11
C GLN A 186 -4.78 14.21 27.53
N LEU A 187 -5.41 14.19 26.36
CA LEU A 187 -5.64 12.96 25.61
C LEU A 187 -4.35 12.50 24.94
N LEU A 188 -3.85 11.33 25.32
CA LEU A 188 -2.68 10.73 24.68
C LEU A 188 -3.08 9.86 23.49
N TYR A 189 -4.04 8.96 23.71
CA TYR A 189 -4.57 8.08 22.67
C TYR A 189 -6.08 7.87 22.84
N ALA A 190 -6.79 7.81 21.72
CA ALA A 190 -8.13 7.25 21.64
C ALA A 190 -8.04 5.92 20.89
N PHE A 191 -8.61 4.85 21.44
CA PHE A 191 -8.69 3.60 20.72
C PHE A 191 -10.07 3.40 20.11
N ASN A 192 -10.11 3.33 18.79
CA ASN A 192 -11.34 3.09 18.04
C ASN A 192 -11.40 1.62 17.64
N GLN A 193 -12.54 0.96 17.90
CA GLN A 193 -12.74 -0.42 17.44
C GLN A 193 -12.74 -0.55 15.92
N GLN A 194 -13.21 0.50 15.24
CA GLN A 194 -13.29 0.57 13.78
C GLN A 194 -12.82 1.94 13.32
N VAL A 195 -12.10 1.97 12.20
CA VAL A 195 -11.67 3.21 11.55
C VAL A 195 -12.12 3.17 10.10
N LYS A 196 -12.93 4.14 9.70
CA LYS A 196 -13.28 4.34 8.29
C LYS A 196 -12.09 4.96 7.58
N ILE A 197 -11.60 4.27 6.56
CA ILE A 197 -10.54 4.73 5.67
C ILE A 197 -11.21 5.13 4.37
N LYS A 198 -10.91 6.34 3.90
CA LYS A 198 -11.42 6.82 2.62
C LYS A 198 -10.54 6.21 1.53
N GLU A 199 -11.18 5.85 0.43
CA GLU A 199 -10.47 5.68 -0.84
C GLU A 199 -9.77 7.00 -1.17
N SER A 200 -8.47 6.93 -1.33
CA SER A 200 -7.60 8.08 -1.52
C SER A 200 -6.48 7.78 -2.50
N PHE A 201 -6.51 6.62 -3.19
CA PHE A 201 -5.48 6.22 -4.12
C PHE A 201 -6.06 5.52 -5.34
N ASP A 202 -6.06 6.22 -6.47
CA ASP A 202 -6.59 5.75 -7.77
C ASP A 202 -5.61 4.76 -8.46
N PHE A 203 -5.37 3.62 -7.81
CA PHE A 203 -4.43 2.62 -8.29
C PHE A 203 -4.81 2.10 -9.68
N ASP A 204 -6.08 1.74 -9.87
CA ASP A 204 -6.58 1.19 -11.12
C ASP A 204 -6.51 2.22 -12.25
N GLY A 205 -6.88 3.48 -11.98
CA GLY A 205 -6.83 4.54 -12.98
C GLY A 205 -5.42 4.88 -13.45
N TYR A 206 -4.37 4.69 -12.61
CA TYR A 206 -2.98 4.80 -13.05
C TYR A 206 -2.58 3.68 -14.02
N VAL A 207 -2.95 2.43 -13.72
CA VAL A 207 -2.62 1.28 -14.57
C VAL A 207 -3.40 1.33 -15.88
N GLN A 208 -4.70 1.60 -15.82
CA GLN A 208 -5.56 1.71 -16.99
C GLN A 208 -5.11 2.82 -17.95
N ARG A 209 -4.62 3.95 -17.45
CA ARG A 209 -4.05 5.01 -18.30
C ARG A 209 -2.86 4.51 -19.10
N VAL A 210 -1.91 3.83 -18.45
CA VAL A 210 -0.74 3.27 -19.14
C VAL A 210 -1.17 2.25 -20.22
N VAL A 211 -2.14 1.40 -19.92
CA VAL A 211 -2.65 0.44 -20.92
C VAL A 211 -3.30 1.18 -22.10
N LYS A 212 -4.13 2.19 -21.85
CA LYS A 212 -4.79 2.96 -22.91
C LYS A 212 -3.81 3.76 -23.77
N GLU A 213 -2.79 4.35 -23.15
CA GLU A 213 -1.79 5.21 -23.81
C GLU A 213 -0.75 4.38 -24.58
N ASP A 214 -0.21 3.33 -23.97
CA ASP A 214 1.02 2.68 -24.47
C ASP A 214 0.78 1.32 -25.16
N ALA A 215 -0.39 0.69 -25.02
CA ALA A 215 -0.55 -0.71 -25.42
C ALA A 215 -0.31 -0.97 -26.91
N ALA A 216 -0.84 -0.13 -27.78
CA ALA A 216 -0.71 -0.30 -29.23
C ALA A 216 0.76 -0.13 -29.69
N GLU A 217 1.44 0.91 -29.20
CA GLU A 217 2.83 1.20 -29.52
C GLU A 217 3.76 0.07 -29.05
N VAL A 218 3.62 -0.33 -27.78
CA VAL A 218 4.45 -1.40 -27.19
C VAL A 218 4.18 -2.74 -27.86
N PHE A 219 2.94 -3.03 -28.22
CA PHE A 219 2.62 -4.24 -28.97
C PHE A 219 3.27 -4.24 -30.35
N TYR A 220 3.16 -3.15 -31.09
CA TYR A 220 3.76 -3.03 -32.42
C TYR A 220 5.29 -3.17 -32.38
N GLU A 221 5.96 -2.50 -31.44
CA GLU A 221 7.41 -2.59 -31.26
C GLU A 221 7.85 -4.03 -30.97
N LEU A 222 7.19 -4.69 -30.02
CA LEU A 222 7.55 -6.04 -29.60
C LEU A 222 7.19 -7.09 -30.64
N LEU A 223 6.06 -6.91 -31.34
CA LEU A 223 5.70 -7.76 -32.47
C LEU A 223 6.77 -7.65 -33.56
N THR A 224 7.13 -6.43 -33.99
CA THR A 224 8.17 -6.19 -35.00
C THR A 224 9.50 -6.84 -34.61
N ARG A 225 9.90 -6.68 -33.33
CA ARG A 225 11.10 -7.34 -32.82
C ARG A 225 10.99 -8.86 -32.85
N ALA A 226 9.84 -9.42 -32.47
CA ALA A 226 9.58 -10.85 -32.54
C ALA A 226 9.71 -11.36 -33.98
N ILE A 227 9.18 -10.62 -34.97
CA ILE A 227 9.34 -10.91 -36.41
C ILE A 227 10.82 -10.97 -36.78
N MET A 228 11.61 -9.93 -36.44
CA MET A 228 13.03 -9.86 -36.80
C MET A 228 13.88 -10.97 -36.16
N THR A 229 13.47 -11.48 -35.01
CA THR A 229 14.20 -12.53 -34.28
C THR A 229 13.71 -13.95 -34.59
N ALA A 230 12.66 -14.10 -35.38
CA ALA A 230 12.15 -15.40 -35.79
C ALA A 230 13.19 -16.11 -36.67
N LYS A 231 13.81 -17.17 -36.13
CA LYS A 231 14.65 -18.12 -36.87
C LYS A 231 13.83 -19.34 -37.28
#